data_AF-A0A484B6H6-F1
#
_entry.id   AF-A0A484B6H6-F1
#
_cell.length_a   1.000
_cell.length_b   1.000
_cell.length_c   1.000
_cell.angle_alpha   90.00
_cell.angle_beta   90.00
_cell.angle_gamma   90.00
#
_symmetry.space_group_name_H-M   'P 1'
#
loop_
_entity.id
_entity.type
_entity.pdbx_description
1 polymer ?
#
loop_
_entity_poly.entity_id
_entity_poly.type
_entity_poly.pdbx_seq_one_letter_code
_entity_poly.pdbx_strand_id
1 'polypeptide(L)'
;MKKLDEVATIANVEQELEQEAQQEQQKKTWTKQLSKHSKVDVILLLCLFLLMNGVKAGREPRISRGEDASIEDVPYMGSLRKLQNESVAVGSGYICAAAVIKNRVLITSAFCIYRQTREDMVAVIGNTNTRGLSSTMRVLKIASWRWHGLYKHNELAYNIGLVFTSEDIMPVKGAIAYLPITMEVFQPNTRCSFCGWGADTTVAVLRDAPHVALRRISSKMECFKRALVVGVMCTYDLARAAKTNRFDLGGPLKCNDTLAGVFLGSASNEYMLFTDIYMFRKWINGGIYMHFNGVEALRSSCFQWHVSVAIAIYLITS
;
A
#
# COMPACT_ATOMS: atom_id res chain seq x y z
N MET A 1 40.82 1.85 60.63
CA MET A 1 39.99 1.90 59.41
C MET A 1 39.43 3.29 59.13
N LYS A 2 38.78 4.00 60.08
CA LYS A 2 38.17 5.34 59.81
C LYS A 2 39.09 6.44 59.24
N LYS A 3 40.40 6.46 59.56
CA LYS A 3 41.35 7.47 59.04
C LYS A 3 41.75 7.28 57.57
N LEU A 4 41.59 6.08 57.01
CA LEU A 4 41.94 5.81 55.61
C LEU A 4 40.79 6.24 54.66
N ASP A 5 39.54 6.15 55.13
CA ASP A 5 38.36 6.54 54.35
C ASP A 5 38.23 8.07 54.20
N GLU A 6 38.65 8.86 55.21
CA GLU A 6 38.66 10.34 55.11
C GLU A 6 39.68 10.85 54.09
N VAL A 7 40.88 10.25 54.03
CA VAL A 7 41.93 10.65 53.08
C VAL A 7 41.52 10.34 51.63
N ALA A 8 40.86 9.19 51.41
CA ALA A 8 40.34 8.83 50.10
C ALA A 8 39.18 9.75 49.64
N THR A 9 38.37 10.23 50.59
CA THR A 9 37.26 11.16 50.29
C THR A 9 37.79 12.54 49.90
N ILE A 10 38.82 13.05 50.58
CA ILE A 10 39.43 14.35 50.26
C ILE A 10 40.10 14.32 48.88
N ALA A 11 40.82 13.25 48.55
CA ALA A 11 41.48 13.09 47.24
C ALA A 11 40.48 13.06 46.06
N ASN A 12 39.29 12.47 46.25
CA ASN A 12 38.24 12.47 45.23
C ASN A 12 37.64 13.86 45.01
N VAL A 13 37.44 14.64 46.10
CA VAL A 13 36.93 16.02 46.00
C VAL A 13 37.92 16.94 45.29
N GLU A 14 39.23 16.78 45.56
CA GLU A 14 40.28 17.53 44.85
C GLU A 14 40.28 17.20 43.34
N GLN A 15 40.12 15.93 42.97
CA GLN A 15 40.02 15.53 41.55
C GLN A 15 38.77 16.10 40.85
N GLU A 16 37.61 16.13 41.52
CA GLU A 16 36.40 16.71 40.96
C GLU A 16 36.54 18.22 40.75
N LEU A 17 37.14 18.94 41.71
CA LEU A 17 37.39 20.38 41.59
C LEU A 17 38.40 20.70 40.46
N GLU A 18 39.43 19.86 40.26
CA GLU A 18 40.34 20.01 39.13
C GLU A 18 39.65 19.76 37.77
N GLN A 19 38.75 18.78 37.71
CA GLN A 19 37.96 18.52 36.50
C GLN A 19 37.00 19.66 36.18
N GLU A 20 36.33 20.22 37.18
CA GLU A 20 35.45 21.38 37.00
C GLU A 20 36.23 22.62 36.54
N ALA A 21 37.41 22.87 37.12
CA ALA A 21 38.29 23.96 36.70
C ALA A 21 38.76 23.79 35.24
N GLN A 22 39.12 22.56 34.83
CA GLN A 22 39.50 22.25 33.45
C GLN A 22 38.33 22.45 32.48
N GLN A 23 37.11 22.02 32.84
CA GLN A 23 35.91 22.24 32.02
C GLN A 23 35.58 23.73 31.87
N GLU A 24 35.72 24.51 32.93
CA GLU A 24 35.47 25.94 32.90
C GLU A 24 36.50 26.69 32.05
N GLN A 25 37.78 26.31 32.16
CA GLN A 25 38.84 26.85 31.33
C GLN A 25 38.62 26.49 29.85
N GLN A 26 38.18 25.28 29.58
CA GLN A 26 37.84 24.83 28.24
C GLN A 26 36.64 25.63 27.67
N LYS A 27 35.56 25.84 28.43
CA LYS A 27 34.42 26.69 28.02
C LYS A 27 34.85 28.13 27.70
N LYS A 28 35.76 28.71 28.49
CA LYS A 28 36.32 30.05 28.25
C LYS A 28 37.16 30.11 26.95
N THR A 29 37.89 29.04 26.64
CA THR A 29 38.63 28.92 25.37
C THR A 29 37.68 28.80 24.17
N TRP A 30 36.64 27.96 24.26
CA TRP A 30 35.63 27.80 23.20
C TRP A 30 34.88 29.10 22.91
N THR A 31 34.48 29.84 23.96
CA THR A 31 33.76 31.12 23.81
C THR A 31 34.63 32.21 23.18
N LYS A 32 35.91 32.30 23.54
CA LYS A 32 36.88 33.18 22.86
C LYS A 32 37.13 32.79 21.40
N GLN A 33 37.14 31.50 21.10
CA GLN A 33 37.33 31.01 19.74
C GLN A 33 36.10 31.29 18.87
N LEU A 34 34.89 31.13 19.44
CA LEU A 34 33.63 31.48 18.79
C LEU A 34 33.45 32.99 18.58
N SER A 35 33.98 33.84 19.47
CA SER A 35 33.92 35.30 19.30
C SER A 35 34.89 35.84 18.24
N LYS A 36 35.86 35.03 17.80
CA LYS A 36 36.85 35.41 16.78
C LYS A 36 36.30 35.29 15.35
N HIS A 37 35.26 34.50 15.17
CA HIS A 37 34.57 34.33 13.90
C HIS A 37 33.47 35.39 13.78
N SER A 38 33.38 36.05 12.63
CA SER A 38 32.27 36.97 12.36
C SER A 38 30.95 36.18 12.43
N LYS A 39 29.85 36.81 12.84
CA LYS A 39 28.50 36.19 12.78
C LYS A 39 28.22 35.62 11.38
N VAL A 40 28.82 36.21 10.35
CA VAL A 40 28.77 35.75 8.96
C VAL A 40 29.45 34.40 8.76
N ASP A 41 30.59 34.13 9.39
CA ASP A 41 31.34 32.88 9.24
C ASP A 41 30.62 31.69 9.88
N VAL A 42 29.98 31.92 11.04
CA VAL A 42 29.17 30.88 11.72
C VAL A 42 27.92 30.55 10.90
N ILE A 43 27.28 31.55 10.30
CA ILE A 43 26.13 31.35 9.39
C ILE A 43 26.59 30.62 8.12
N LEU A 44 27.74 30.98 7.55
CA LEU A 44 28.28 30.31 6.36
C LEU A 44 28.58 28.83 6.62
N LEU A 45 29.16 28.51 7.78
CA LEU A 45 29.45 27.13 8.20
C LEU A 45 28.17 26.33 8.47
N LEU A 46 27.14 26.93 9.07
CA LEU A 46 25.82 26.30 9.22
C LEU A 46 25.13 26.07 7.87
N CYS A 47 25.22 27.02 6.94
CA CYS A 47 24.72 26.86 5.57
C CYS A 47 25.44 25.74 4.83
N LEU A 48 26.78 25.66 4.93
CA LEU A 48 27.56 24.57 4.35
C LEU A 48 27.22 23.22 4.98
N PHE A 49 26.97 23.19 6.29
CA PHE A 49 26.54 21.97 6.99
C PHE A 49 25.14 21.50 6.56
N LEU A 50 24.22 22.43 6.29
CA LEU A 50 22.89 22.15 5.72
C LEU A 50 22.94 21.72 4.25
N LEU A 51 23.93 22.18 3.48
CA LEU A 51 24.17 21.76 2.09
C LEU A 51 24.81 20.36 2.00
N MET A 52 25.71 20.04 2.94
CA MET A 52 26.38 18.74 3.02
C MET A 52 25.47 17.65 3.58
N ASN A 53 24.68 17.97 4.61
CA ASN A 53 23.60 17.11 5.10
C ASN A 53 22.33 17.47 4.34
N GLY A 54 22.30 17.11 3.05
CA GLY A 54 21.10 17.25 2.25
C GLY A 54 19.91 16.68 2.99
N VAL A 55 19.10 17.56 3.57
CA VAL A 55 17.75 17.23 4.01
C VAL A 55 17.09 16.73 2.74
N LYS A 56 16.99 15.41 2.60
CA LYS A 56 15.97 14.81 1.74
C LYS A 56 14.66 15.26 2.37
N ALA A 57 14.22 16.45 1.98
CA ALA A 57 12.83 16.82 2.06
C ALA A 57 12.12 15.70 1.30
N GLY A 58 11.55 14.75 2.05
CA GLY A 58 10.64 13.78 1.47
C GLY A 58 9.63 14.62 0.71
N ARG A 59 9.63 14.49 -0.62
CA ARG A 59 8.62 15.15 -1.45
C ARG A 59 7.29 14.75 -0.86
N GLU A 60 6.58 15.69 -0.22
CA GLU A 60 5.15 15.52 -0.11
C GLU A 60 4.64 15.31 -1.54
N PRO A 61 3.69 14.38 -1.76
CA PRO A 61 3.14 14.14 -3.08
C PRO A 61 2.78 15.48 -3.70
N ARG A 62 3.19 15.72 -4.96
CA ARG A 62 2.91 16.95 -5.70
C ARG A 62 1.41 17.14 -6.02
N ILE A 63 0.57 16.30 -5.44
CA ILE A 63 -0.86 16.20 -5.69
C ILE A 63 -1.57 17.02 -4.62
N SER A 64 -2.13 18.15 -5.03
CA SER A 64 -3.11 18.87 -4.23
C SER A 64 -4.30 17.95 -3.98
N ARG A 65 -4.75 17.90 -2.73
CA ARG A 65 -5.87 17.06 -2.28
C ARG A 65 -7.09 17.19 -3.23
N GLY A 66 -7.44 16.12 -3.95
CA GLY A 66 -8.65 16.05 -4.78
C GLY A 66 -8.50 16.47 -6.26
N GLU A 67 -7.28 16.57 -6.77
CA GLU A 67 -7.00 16.79 -8.21
C GLU A 67 -6.88 15.48 -9.00
N ASP A 68 -7.01 15.60 -10.32
CA ASP A 68 -6.73 14.51 -11.26
C ASP A 68 -5.27 14.08 -11.09
N ALA A 69 -5.06 12.77 -10.98
CA ALA A 69 -3.75 12.15 -10.89
C ALA A 69 -3.34 11.59 -12.25
N SER A 70 -2.04 11.52 -12.48
CA SER A 70 -1.48 10.84 -13.64
C SER A 70 -1.14 9.38 -13.30
N ILE A 71 -0.90 8.54 -14.31
CA ILE A 71 -0.38 7.19 -14.06
C ILE A 71 1.02 7.22 -13.40
N GLU A 72 1.79 8.31 -13.54
CA GLU A 72 3.08 8.48 -12.83
C GLU A 72 2.89 8.56 -11.32
N ASP A 73 1.78 9.12 -10.86
CA ASP A 73 1.43 9.26 -9.44
C ASP A 73 0.95 7.94 -8.84
N VAL A 74 0.27 7.12 -9.65
CA VAL A 74 -0.37 5.87 -9.24
C VAL A 74 -0.04 4.72 -10.20
N PRO A 75 1.25 4.36 -10.38
CA PRO A 75 1.69 3.40 -11.42
C PRO A 75 1.22 1.96 -11.18
N TYR A 76 0.64 1.67 -10.02
CA TYR A 76 0.00 0.40 -9.69
C TYR A 76 -1.47 0.34 -10.09
N MET A 77 -2.05 1.44 -10.55
CA MET A 77 -3.47 1.55 -10.84
C MET A 77 -3.83 0.77 -12.11
N GLY A 78 -4.93 0.03 -12.06
CA GLY A 78 -5.47 -0.71 -13.19
C GLY A 78 -6.99 -0.75 -13.16
N SER A 79 -7.60 -1.27 -14.22
CA SER A 79 -9.05 -1.41 -14.32
C SER A 79 -9.43 -2.76 -14.91
N LEU A 80 -10.60 -3.25 -14.52
CA LEU A 80 -11.24 -4.40 -15.15
C LEU A 80 -12.28 -3.91 -16.13
N ARG A 81 -12.22 -4.43 -17.36
CA ARG A 81 -13.09 -3.99 -18.46
C ARG A 81 -13.73 -5.17 -19.18
N LYS A 82 -14.98 -5.01 -19.64
CA LYS A 82 -15.63 -5.93 -20.59
C LYS A 82 -14.92 -5.84 -21.93
N LEU A 83 -14.41 -6.97 -22.40
CA LEU A 83 -13.66 -7.08 -23.65
C LEU A 83 -14.48 -6.58 -24.85
N GLN A 84 -15.75 -6.99 -24.94
CA GLN A 84 -16.63 -6.62 -26.06
C GLN A 84 -16.75 -5.11 -26.22
N ASN A 85 -17.09 -4.40 -25.15
CA ASN A 85 -17.23 -2.94 -25.17
C ASN A 85 -15.88 -2.26 -25.38
N GLU A 86 -14.83 -2.70 -24.68
CA GLU A 86 -13.48 -2.13 -24.82
C GLU A 86 -12.95 -2.20 -26.26
N SER A 87 -13.33 -3.26 -27.00
CA SER A 87 -12.96 -3.43 -28.41
C SER A 87 -13.72 -2.48 -29.36
N VAL A 88 -14.88 -1.96 -28.94
CA VAL A 88 -15.69 -1.01 -29.71
C VAL A 88 -15.21 0.42 -29.48
N ALA A 89 -15.00 0.79 -28.22
CA ALA A 89 -14.52 2.12 -27.84
C ALA A 89 -13.70 2.02 -26.55
N VAL A 90 -12.47 2.54 -26.59
CA VAL A 90 -11.54 2.56 -25.45
C VAL A 90 -12.24 3.18 -24.23
N GLY A 91 -12.22 2.47 -23.11
CA GLY A 91 -12.84 2.90 -21.86
C GLY A 91 -14.31 2.55 -21.69
N SER A 92 -15.04 2.22 -22.77
CA SER A 92 -16.46 1.88 -22.68
C SER A 92 -16.74 0.55 -22.00
N GLY A 93 -15.71 -0.29 -21.83
CA GLY A 93 -15.81 -1.54 -21.09
C GLY A 93 -15.60 -1.41 -19.59
N TYR A 94 -15.27 -0.23 -19.04
CA TYR A 94 -14.89 -0.09 -17.64
C TYR A 94 -15.97 -0.60 -16.67
N ILE A 95 -15.56 -1.47 -15.73
CA ILE A 95 -16.42 -1.99 -14.66
C ILE A 95 -15.95 -1.48 -13.30
N CYS A 96 -14.68 -1.73 -12.99
CA CYS A 96 -14.11 -1.48 -11.67
C CYS A 96 -12.64 -1.10 -11.77
N ALA A 97 -12.16 -0.49 -10.70
CA ALA A 97 -10.74 -0.35 -10.44
C ALA A 97 -10.11 -1.67 -9.95
N ALA A 98 -8.81 -1.76 -10.11
CA ALA A 98 -7.94 -2.82 -9.62
C ALA A 98 -6.54 -2.24 -9.34
N ALA A 99 -5.71 -3.00 -8.63
CA ALA A 99 -4.33 -2.60 -8.39
C ALA A 99 -3.36 -3.75 -8.67
N VAL A 100 -2.25 -3.44 -9.33
CA VAL A 100 -1.16 -4.39 -9.58
C VAL A 100 -0.36 -4.57 -8.28
N ILE A 101 -0.36 -5.78 -7.74
CA ILE A 101 0.34 -6.08 -6.48
C ILE A 101 1.60 -6.93 -6.67
N LYS A 102 1.72 -7.60 -7.82
CA LYS A 102 2.86 -8.44 -8.21
C LYS A 102 2.83 -8.67 -9.73
N ASN A 103 3.93 -9.17 -10.31
CA ASN A 103 3.91 -9.70 -11.67
C ASN A 103 2.73 -10.67 -11.85
N ARG A 104 1.93 -10.44 -12.90
CA ARG A 104 0.72 -11.20 -13.24
C ARG A 104 -0.41 -11.19 -12.23
N VAL A 105 -0.37 -10.36 -11.19
CA VAL A 105 -1.40 -10.34 -10.13
C VAL A 105 -1.95 -8.95 -9.92
N LEU A 106 -3.25 -8.82 -10.16
CA LEU A 106 -4.04 -7.68 -9.71
C LEU A 106 -4.95 -8.09 -8.55
N ILE A 107 -5.31 -7.11 -7.73
CA ILE A 107 -6.30 -7.23 -6.66
C ILE A 107 -7.45 -6.25 -6.91
N THR A 108 -8.66 -6.65 -6.56
CA THR A 108 -9.88 -5.86 -6.67
C THR A 108 -10.90 -6.33 -5.62
N SER A 109 -12.11 -5.79 -5.65
CA SER A 109 -13.22 -6.30 -4.83
C SER A 109 -13.81 -7.57 -5.46
N ALA A 110 -14.30 -8.50 -4.64
CA ALA A 110 -15.00 -9.70 -5.14
C ALA A 110 -16.22 -9.32 -5.97
N PHE A 111 -16.92 -8.25 -5.59
CA PHE A 111 -18.07 -7.71 -6.31
C PHE A 111 -17.79 -7.51 -7.81
N CYS A 112 -16.59 -7.06 -8.17
CA CYS A 112 -16.21 -6.76 -9.55
C CYS A 112 -16.06 -8.00 -10.45
N ILE A 113 -15.81 -9.18 -9.87
CA ILE A 113 -15.51 -10.42 -10.61
C ILE A 113 -16.52 -11.54 -10.33
N TYR A 114 -17.33 -11.40 -9.29
CA TYR A 114 -18.30 -12.41 -8.89
C TYR A 114 -19.32 -12.66 -9.99
N ARG A 115 -19.49 -13.95 -10.37
CA ARG A 115 -20.38 -14.41 -11.45
C ARG A 115 -20.15 -13.73 -12.81
N GLN A 116 -18.96 -13.16 -13.02
CA GLN A 116 -18.53 -12.76 -14.35
C GLN A 116 -17.94 -13.98 -15.08
N THR A 117 -17.73 -13.83 -16.39
CA THR A 117 -17.00 -14.79 -17.24
C THR A 117 -15.64 -14.20 -17.55
N ARG A 118 -14.54 -14.92 -17.27
CA ARG A 118 -13.17 -14.35 -17.35
C ARG A 118 -12.75 -14.07 -18.80
N GLU A 119 -13.26 -14.85 -19.74
CA GLU A 119 -13.00 -14.76 -21.17
C GLU A 119 -13.57 -13.46 -21.75
N ASP A 120 -14.61 -12.91 -21.12
CA ASP A 120 -15.26 -11.65 -21.51
C ASP A 120 -14.61 -10.42 -20.87
N MET A 121 -13.49 -10.60 -20.16
CA MET A 121 -12.89 -9.60 -19.29
C MET A 121 -11.40 -9.42 -19.58
N VAL A 122 -10.95 -8.17 -19.51
CA VAL A 122 -9.53 -7.80 -19.60
C VAL A 122 -9.13 -6.90 -18.44
N ALA A 123 -7.85 -6.93 -18.08
CA ALA A 123 -7.24 -5.96 -17.19
C ALA A 123 -6.50 -4.90 -18.03
N VAL A 124 -6.71 -3.63 -17.72
CA VAL A 124 -6.01 -2.52 -18.39
C VAL A 124 -5.17 -1.76 -17.38
N ILE A 125 -3.89 -1.57 -17.68
CA ILE A 125 -2.89 -0.90 -16.82
C ILE A 125 -2.02 0.07 -17.63
N GLY A 126 -1.23 0.90 -16.95
CA GLY A 126 -0.22 1.75 -17.59
C GLY A 126 -0.80 2.93 -18.36
N ASN A 127 -1.99 3.41 -17.98
CA ASN A 127 -2.66 4.51 -18.66
C ASN A 127 -3.34 5.45 -17.69
N THR A 128 -3.22 6.75 -17.92
CA THR A 128 -3.91 7.77 -17.11
C THR A 128 -5.39 7.78 -17.46
N ASN A 129 -5.70 7.95 -18.74
CA ASN A 129 -7.07 8.25 -19.17
C ASN A 129 -7.88 6.97 -19.42
N THR A 130 -9.14 6.92 -18.98
CA THR A 130 -10.00 5.77 -19.23
C THR A 130 -10.33 5.63 -20.71
N ARG A 131 -10.50 6.76 -21.42
CA ARG A 131 -10.92 6.86 -22.82
C ARG A 131 -9.81 7.25 -23.80
N GLY A 132 -8.55 7.22 -23.37
CA GLY A 132 -7.38 7.54 -24.22
C GLY A 132 -6.44 6.35 -24.40
N LEU A 133 -5.60 6.38 -25.44
CA LEU A 133 -4.50 5.44 -25.62
C LEU A 133 -3.18 6.06 -25.14
N SER A 134 -2.31 5.22 -24.58
CA SER A 134 -0.95 5.58 -24.19
C SER A 134 0.03 4.52 -24.70
N SER A 135 1.27 4.89 -25.00
CA SER A 135 2.33 3.95 -25.37
C SER A 135 2.67 2.94 -24.25
N THR A 136 2.40 3.31 -23.00
CA THR A 136 2.59 2.47 -21.82
C THR A 136 1.34 1.66 -21.45
N MET A 137 0.21 1.91 -22.11
CA MET A 137 -1.03 1.17 -21.89
C MET A 137 -0.84 -0.30 -22.25
N ARG A 138 -1.36 -1.20 -21.42
CA ARG A 138 -1.42 -2.64 -21.68
C ARG A 138 -2.83 -3.14 -21.44
N VAL A 139 -3.34 -3.93 -22.39
CA VAL A 139 -4.60 -4.66 -22.29
C VAL A 139 -4.25 -6.13 -22.13
N LEU A 140 -4.52 -6.68 -20.95
CA LEU A 140 -4.05 -7.99 -20.53
C LEU A 140 -5.22 -8.96 -20.42
N LYS A 141 -5.09 -10.13 -21.06
CA LYS A 141 -6.05 -11.23 -20.92
C LYS A 141 -6.00 -11.81 -19.51
N ILE A 142 -7.15 -12.22 -19.00
CA ILE A 142 -7.28 -12.86 -17.69
C ILE A 142 -7.10 -14.37 -17.83
N ALA A 143 -6.04 -14.90 -17.20
CA ALA A 143 -5.80 -16.34 -17.12
C ALA A 143 -6.78 -16.99 -16.16
N SER A 144 -6.96 -16.42 -14.97
CA SER A 144 -7.94 -16.87 -13.99
C SER A 144 -8.20 -15.77 -12.96
N TRP A 145 -9.18 -15.98 -12.08
CA TRP A 145 -9.39 -15.13 -10.92
C TRP A 145 -9.82 -15.97 -9.73
N ARG A 146 -9.82 -15.34 -8.56
CA ARG A 146 -10.26 -15.95 -7.30
C ARG A 146 -10.88 -14.88 -6.42
N TRP A 147 -12.16 -15.01 -6.09
CA TRP A 147 -12.76 -14.27 -4.98
C TRP A 147 -12.75 -15.10 -3.71
N HIS A 148 -12.91 -14.46 -2.56
CA HIS A 148 -12.97 -15.16 -1.28
C HIS A 148 -14.21 -16.07 -1.22
N GLY A 149 -14.06 -17.34 -0.83
CA GLY A 149 -15.15 -18.34 -0.91
C GLY A 149 -16.35 -18.07 0.01
N LEU A 150 -16.16 -17.23 1.04
CA LEU A 150 -17.24 -16.77 1.93
C LEU A 150 -17.92 -15.48 1.46
N TYR A 151 -17.50 -14.91 0.32
CA TYR A 151 -18.15 -13.74 -0.26
C TYR A 151 -19.57 -14.08 -0.72
N LYS A 152 -20.52 -13.22 -0.34
CA LYS A 152 -21.89 -13.23 -0.84
C LYS A 152 -22.16 -11.93 -1.60
N HIS A 153 -22.98 -12.03 -2.64
CA HIS A 153 -23.27 -10.89 -3.51
C HIS A 153 -23.82 -9.70 -2.70
N ASN A 154 -23.31 -8.50 -2.99
CA ASN A 154 -23.64 -7.23 -2.30
C ASN A 154 -23.24 -7.14 -0.81
N GLU A 155 -22.47 -8.07 -0.27
CA GLU A 155 -21.96 -7.96 1.11
C GLU A 155 -20.61 -7.25 1.17
N LEU A 156 -20.35 -6.57 2.30
CA LEU A 156 -19.02 -6.01 2.61
C LEU A 156 -18.06 -7.11 3.08
N ALA A 157 -18.57 -8.13 3.77
CA ALA A 157 -17.78 -9.22 4.31
C ALA A 157 -17.10 -10.00 3.19
N TYR A 158 -15.81 -10.30 3.37
CA TYR A 158 -15.03 -11.11 2.42
C TYR A 158 -14.99 -10.56 0.99
N ASN A 159 -15.26 -9.27 0.79
CA ASN A 159 -15.35 -8.66 -0.54
C ASN A 159 -13.96 -8.34 -1.11
N ILE A 160 -13.26 -9.39 -1.54
CA ILE A 160 -11.89 -9.34 -2.07
C ILE A 160 -11.69 -10.36 -3.19
N GLY A 161 -10.99 -9.94 -4.23
CA GLY A 161 -10.71 -10.73 -5.42
C GLY A 161 -9.27 -10.57 -5.92
N LEU A 162 -8.68 -11.66 -6.38
CA LEU A 162 -7.43 -11.70 -7.12
C LEU A 162 -7.72 -11.98 -8.59
N VAL A 163 -7.03 -11.28 -9.48
CA VAL A 163 -7.08 -11.46 -10.92
C VAL A 163 -5.67 -11.81 -11.41
N PHE A 164 -5.55 -12.90 -12.13
CA PHE A 164 -4.29 -13.40 -12.66
C PHE A 164 -4.25 -13.20 -14.18
N THR A 165 -3.25 -12.49 -14.68
CA THR A 165 -3.11 -12.23 -16.11
C THR A 165 -2.38 -13.38 -16.82
N SER A 166 -2.70 -13.57 -18.10
CA SER A 166 -2.01 -14.55 -18.96
C SER A 166 -0.58 -14.11 -19.28
N GLU A 167 -0.38 -12.81 -19.40
CA GLU A 167 0.89 -12.19 -19.76
C GLU A 167 1.54 -11.50 -18.56
N ASP A 168 2.87 -11.45 -18.57
CA ASP A 168 3.66 -10.76 -17.55
C ASP A 168 3.38 -9.25 -17.52
N ILE A 169 3.33 -8.71 -16.31
CA ILE A 169 3.21 -7.28 -16.06
C ILE A 169 4.61 -6.73 -15.84
N MET A 170 5.28 -6.36 -16.93
CA MET A 170 6.62 -5.79 -16.88
C MET A 170 6.57 -4.36 -16.34
N PRO A 171 7.33 -4.02 -15.27
CA PRO A 171 7.39 -2.65 -14.78
C PRO A 171 7.88 -1.69 -15.86
N VAL A 172 7.25 -0.52 -15.93
CA VAL A 172 7.61 0.57 -16.83
C VAL A 172 7.77 1.81 -15.97
N LYS A 173 8.96 2.41 -15.99
CA LYS A 173 9.28 3.59 -15.18
C LYS A 173 8.23 4.68 -15.44
N GLY A 174 7.57 5.15 -14.38
CA GLY A 174 6.53 6.18 -14.45
C GLY A 174 5.17 5.72 -14.96
N ALA A 175 4.94 4.42 -15.23
CA ALA A 175 3.63 3.99 -15.73
C ALA A 175 3.14 2.67 -15.14
N ILE A 176 4.02 1.72 -14.87
CA ILE A 176 3.66 0.40 -14.34
C ILE A 176 4.61 0.05 -13.21
N ALA A 177 4.07 -0.10 -12.00
CA ALA A 177 4.78 -0.58 -10.83
C ALA A 177 3.86 -1.45 -9.97
N TYR A 178 4.45 -2.17 -9.01
CA TYR A 178 3.69 -2.98 -8.08
C TYR A 178 3.45 -2.21 -6.79
N LEU A 179 2.25 -2.34 -6.22
CA LEU A 179 1.95 -1.91 -4.86
C LEU A 179 1.87 -3.15 -3.96
N PRO A 180 2.96 -3.53 -3.26
CA PRO A 180 2.96 -4.73 -2.43
C PRO A 180 1.92 -4.62 -1.32
N ILE A 181 1.34 -5.76 -0.93
CA ILE A 181 0.37 -5.80 0.17
C ILE A 181 1.05 -5.46 1.50
N THR A 182 0.33 -4.79 2.38
CA THR A 182 0.82 -4.57 3.75
C THR A 182 0.97 -5.89 4.51
N MET A 183 2.02 -5.96 5.33
CA MET A 183 2.21 -7.02 6.33
C MET A 183 2.06 -6.50 7.75
N GLU A 184 1.65 -5.25 7.92
CA GLU A 184 1.54 -4.56 9.19
C GLU A 184 0.14 -4.01 9.42
N VAL A 185 -0.20 -3.85 10.70
CA VAL A 185 -1.43 -3.15 11.12
C VAL A 185 -1.12 -1.66 11.22
N PHE A 186 -1.90 -0.85 10.52
CA PHE A 186 -1.77 0.59 10.62
C PHE A 186 -2.48 1.14 11.86
N GLN A 187 -1.89 2.16 12.46
CA GLN A 187 -2.47 2.86 13.60
C GLN A 187 -3.57 3.84 13.13
N PRO A 188 -4.52 4.19 14.02
CA PRO A 188 -5.43 5.30 13.75
C PRO A 188 -4.65 6.57 13.38
N ASN A 189 -5.23 7.39 12.52
CA ASN A 189 -4.67 8.64 11.98
C ASN A 189 -3.49 8.47 11.01
N THR A 190 -3.04 7.24 10.70
CA THR A 190 -2.08 7.00 9.62
C THR A 190 -2.59 7.63 8.32
N ARG A 191 -1.74 8.42 7.67
CA ARG A 191 -2.04 9.09 6.39
C ARG A 191 -1.99 8.08 5.25
N CYS A 192 -3.00 8.14 4.39
CA CYS A 192 -3.13 7.26 3.25
C CYS A 192 -3.62 8.04 2.03
N SER A 193 -3.43 7.47 0.85
CA SER A 193 -3.96 7.99 -0.41
C SER A 193 -4.86 6.93 -1.06
N PHE A 194 -6.12 7.26 -1.27
CA PHE A 194 -7.04 6.48 -2.08
C PHE A 194 -6.98 6.97 -3.54
N CYS A 195 -7.03 6.04 -4.49
CA CYS A 195 -7.13 6.36 -5.91
C CYS A 195 -8.30 5.61 -6.58
N GLY A 196 -9.04 6.32 -7.42
CA GLY A 196 -10.15 5.79 -8.22
C GLY A 196 -10.43 6.64 -9.45
N TRP A 197 -11.25 6.15 -10.39
CA TRP A 197 -11.65 6.90 -11.59
C TRP A 197 -13.02 7.59 -11.46
N GLY A 198 -13.71 7.45 -10.33
CA GLY A 198 -14.84 8.26 -9.92
C GLY A 198 -15.95 8.47 -10.95
N ALA A 199 -16.84 9.43 -10.66
CA ALA A 199 -17.70 10.04 -11.66
C ALA A 199 -17.50 11.55 -11.66
N ASP A 200 -17.72 12.17 -12.81
CA ASP A 200 -17.97 13.61 -12.84
C ASP A 200 -19.31 13.91 -12.15
N THR A 201 -19.30 15.01 -11.41
CA THR A 201 -20.18 15.30 -10.26
C THR A 201 -21.63 15.63 -10.63
N THR A 202 -21.99 15.45 -11.90
CA THR A 202 -23.28 15.84 -12.45
C THR A 202 -24.05 14.67 -13.08
N VAL A 203 -23.41 13.55 -13.47
CA VAL A 203 -24.06 12.54 -14.35
C VAL A 203 -23.67 11.07 -14.10
N ALA A 204 -22.97 10.71 -13.01
CA ALA A 204 -22.51 9.33 -12.80
C ALA A 204 -21.69 8.77 -13.99
N VAL A 205 -21.01 9.64 -14.74
CA VAL A 205 -20.16 9.29 -15.88
C VAL A 205 -18.74 9.09 -15.38
N LEU A 206 -18.13 7.96 -15.73
CA LEU A 206 -16.72 7.63 -15.47
C LEU A 206 -15.81 8.82 -15.83
N ARG A 207 -14.92 9.24 -14.91
CA ARG A 207 -13.95 10.30 -15.24
C ARG A 207 -12.92 9.77 -16.21
N ASP A 208 -12.33 10.69 -16.98
CA ASP A 208 -11.25 10.30 -17.87
C ASP A 208 -9.96 10.03 -17.08
N ALA A 209 -9.50 10.98 -16.27
CA ALA A 209 -8.35 10.80 -15.40
C ALA A 209 -8.73 10.22 -14.01
N PRO A 210 -7.83 9.48 -13.34
CA PRO A 210 -8.04 9.05 -11.97
C PRO A 210 -7.94 10.26 -11.05
N HIS A 211 -8.49 10.15 -9.85
CA HIS A 211 -8.35 11.16 -8.80
C HIS A 211 -7.71 10.54 -7.57
N VAL A 212 -7.01 11.37 -6.79
CA VAL A 212 -6.42 10.94 -5.52
C VAL A 212 -7.05 11.71 -4.36
N ALA A 213 -7.52 10.96 -3.36
CA ALA A 213 -8.04 11.49 -2.11
C ALA A 213 -7.09 11.16 -0.96
N LEU A 214 -6.67 12.19 -0.21
CA LEU A 214 -5.92 12.01 1.04
C LEU A 214 -6.86 11.64 2.16
N ARG A 215 -6.53 10.56 2.87
CA ARG A 215 -7.39 9.93 3.88
C ARG A 215 -6.60 9.63 5.15
N ARG A 216 -7.31 9.44 6.26
CA ARG A 216 -6.72 8.94 7.51
C ARG A 216 -7.42 7.67 7.96
N ILE A 217 -6.67 6.72 8.50
CA ILE A 217 -7.24 5.49 9.06
C ILE A 217 -8.03 5.82 10.33
N SER A 218 -9.26 5.32 10.42
CA SER A 218 -10.07 5.41 11.65
C SER A 218 -9.72 4.29 12.63
N SER A 219 -10.18 4.39 13.88
CA SER A 219 -10.03 3.29 14.82
C SER A 219 -10.91 2.09 14.41
N LYS A 220 -10.48 0.87 14.79
CA LYS A 220 -11.25 -0.36 14.50
C LYS A 220 -12.67 -0.30 15.07
N MET A 221 -12.83 0.26 16.27
CA MET A 221 -14.13 0.43 16.92
C MET A 221 -15.03 1.38 16.14
N GLU A 222 -14.51 2.55 15.73
CA GLU A 222 -15.30 3.51 14.95
C GLU A 222 -15.66 2.99 13.56
N CYS A 223 -14.77 2.20 12.95
CA CYS A 223 -15.06 1.53 11.69
C CYS A 223 -16.13 0.45 11.86
N PHE A 224 -16.03 -0.38 12.91
CA PHE A 224 -17.01 -1.44 13.17
C PHE A 224 -18.41 -0.88 13.39
N LYS A 225 -18.57 0.23 14.13
CA LYS A 225 -19.87 0.91 14.30
C LYS A 225 -20.52 1.33 12.97
N ARG A 226 -19.73 1.55 11.92
CA ARG A 226 -20.19 2.00 10.60
C ARG A 226 -20.41 0.83 9.63
N ALA A 227 -19.50 -0.13 9.64
CA ALA A 227 -19.54 -1.26 8.71
C ALA A 227 -20.36 -2.45 9.23
N LEU A 228 -20.48 -2.59 10.56
CA LEU A 228 -21.09 -3.73 11.26
C LEU A 228 -20.54 -5.10 10.82
N VAL A 229 -19.31 -5.12 10.30
CA VAL A 229 -18.67 -6.29 9.70
C VAL A 229 -17.17 -6.28 10.02
N VAL A 230 -16.60 -7.45 10.31
CA VAL A 230 -15.16 -7.64 10.52
C VAL A 230 -14.40 -7.80 9.19
N GLY A 231 -13.10 -7.52 9.19
CA GLY A 231 -12.28 -7.56 7.97
C GLY A 231 -12.48 -6.35 7.05
N VAL A 232 -13.24 -5.35 7.51
CA VAL A 232 -13.36 -4.02 6.89
C VAL A 232 -12.52 -3.03 7.70
N MET A 233 -11.79 -2.17 7.01
CA MET A 233 -11.15 -0.99 7.57
C MET A 233 -11.82 0.27 7.00
N CYS A 234 -11.78 1.37 7.76
CA CYS A 234 -12.42 2.60 7.37
C CYS A 234 -11.42 3.74 7.40
N THR A 235 -11.54 4.64 6.44
CA THR A 235 -10.82 5.90 6.46
C THR A 235 -11.77 7.07 6.54
N TYR A 236 -11.27 8.20 7.05
CA TYR A 236 -12.03 9.42 7.17
C TYR A 236 -11.25 10.63 6.64
N ASP A 237 -11.97 11.68 6.23
CA ASP A 237 -11.44 13.02 6.01
C ASP A 237 -12.47 14.02 6.53
N LEU A 238 -12.10 14.78 7.57
CA LEU A 238 -12.96 15.79 8.18
C LEU A 238 -13.00 17.09 7.36
N ALA A 239 -12.07 17.26 6.41
CA ALA A 239 -11.99 18.50 5.66
C ALA A 239 -12.97 18.56 4.48
N ARG A 240 -13.31 17.42 3.86
CA ARG A 240 -14.18 17.35 2.67
C ARG A 240 -14.89 16.01 2.53
N ALA A 241 -16.08 16.08 1.95
CA ALA A 241 -16.79 14.93 1.42
C ALA A 241 -16.05 14.35 0.22
N ALA A 242 -15.77 13.04 0.24
CA ALA A 242 -15.24 12.38 -0.94
C ALA A 242 -16.39 12.02 -1.90
N LYS A 243 -16.27 12.42 -3.17
CA LYS A 243 -17.24 12.07 -4.22
C LYS A 243 -16.86 10.75 -4.86
N THR A 244 -17.23 9.65 -4.20
CA THR A 244 -17.01 8.29 -4.71
C THR A 244 -18.23 7.75 -5.44
N ASN A 245 -18.05 6.76 -6.31
CA ASN A 245 -19.15 6.04 -6.94
C ASN A 245 -18.86 4.54 -7.11
N ARG A 246 -19.71 3.84 -7.88
CA ARG A 246 -19.53 2.41 -8.18
C ARG A 246 -18.29 2.08 -9.03
N PHE A 247 -17.78 3.01 -9.82
CA PHE A 247 -16.58 2.80 -10.66
C PHE A 247 -15.28 2.85 -9.85
N ASP A 248 -15.33 3.38 -8.63
CA ASP A 248 -14.23 3.36 -7.68
C ASP A 248 -14.05 2.00 -6.98
N LEU A 249 -15.05 1.12 -7.04
CA LEU A 249 -15.00 -0.20 -6.40
C LEU A 249 -13.76 -0.98 -6.87
N GLY A 250 -13.09 -1.62 -5.90
CA GLY A 250 -11.82 -2.31 -6.15
C GLY A 250 -10.59 -1.39 -6.15
N GLY A 251 -10.76 -0.08 -6.01
CA GLY A 251 -9.67 0.89 -6.01
C GLY A 251 -8.73 0.77 -4.80
N PRO A 252 -7.42 1.00 -4.97
CA PRO A 252 -6.43 0.85 -3.92
C PRO A 252 -6.44 1.99 -2.90
N LEU A 253 -6.29 1.63 -1.63
CA LEU A 253 -5.84 2.51 -0.57
C LEU A 253 -4.38 2.22 -0.27
N LYS A 254 -3.51 3.20 -0.48
CA LYS A 254 -2.08 3.13 -0.21
C LYS A 254 -1.75 3.82 1.12
N CYS A 255 -1.01 3.14 2.00
CA CYS A 255 -0.45 3.70 3.23
C CYS A 255 1.00 3.22 3.37
N ASN A 256 1.95 4.10 3.69
CA ASN A 256 3.39 3.77 3.80
C ASN A 256 3.92 2.90 2.64
N ASP A 257 3.61 3.28 1.39
CA ASP A 257 4.04 2.57 0.18
C ASP A 257 3.56 1.12 0.02
N THR A 258 2.56 0.70 0.79
CA THR A 258 1.92 -0.61 0.66
C THR A 258 0.41 -0.49 0.48
N LEU A 259 -0.19 -1.53 -0.11
CA LEU A 259 -1.63 -1.64 -0.23
C LEU A 259 -2.24 -1.97 1.14
N ALA A 260 -2.98 -1.02 1.69
CA ALA A 260 -3.66 -1.15 2.97
C ALA A 260 -5.09 -1.65 2.81
N GLY A 261 -5.78 -1.24 1.74
CA GLY A 261 -7.20 -1.50 1.55
C GLY A 261 -7.63 -1.58 0.09
N VAL A 262 -8.76 -2.23 -0.14
CA VAL A 262 -9.47 -2.28 -1.43
C VAL A 262 -10.85 -1.67 -1.25
N PHE A 263 -11.19 -0.65 -2.05
CA PHE A 263 -12.40 0.16 -1.85
C PHE A 263 -13.69 -0.64 -2.05
N LEU A 264 -14.60 -0.50 -1.09
CA LEU A 264 -15.90 -1.19 -1.06
C LEU A 264 -17.09 -0.23 -1.21
N GLY A 265 -16.88 1.07 -0.99
CA GLY A 265 -17.93 2.07 -0.95
C GLY A 265 -17.75 3.06 0.19
N SER A 266 -18.77 3.87 0.44
CA SER A 266 -18.76 4.92 1.45
C SER A 266 -19.91 4.72 2.44
N ALA A 267 -19.61 4.83 3.74
CA ALA A 267 -20.62 4.80 4.80
C ALA A 267 -21.24 6.18 5.05
N SER A 268 -20.49 7.24 4.73
CA SER A 268 -20.96 8.62 4.73
C SER A 268 -20.06 9.46 3.82
N ASN A 269 -20.37 10.75 3.67
CA ASN A 269 -19.51 11.70 2.97
C ASN A 269 -18.07 11.74 3.53
N GLU A 270 -17.93 11.51 4.83
CA GLU A 270 -16.66 11.56 5.53
C GLU A 270 -15.96 10.21 5.57
N TYR A 271 -16.69 9.09 5.58
CA TYR A 271 -16.14 7.75 5.83
C TYR A 271 -16.21 6.83 4.61
N MET A 272 -15.05 6.30 4.23
CA MET A 272 -14.89 5.30 3.18
C MET A 272 -14.59 3.93 3.79
N LEU A 273 -15.11 2.87 3.17
CA LEU A 273 -14.97 1.48 3.58
C LEU A 273 -14.05 0.73 2.62
N PHE A 274 -13.16 -0.08 3.18
CA PHE A 274 -12.20 -0.89 2.43
C PHE A 274 -12.12 -2.29 3.03
N THR A 275 -11.88 -3.30 2.20
CA THR A 275 -11.39 -4.58 2.73
C THR A 275 -10.02 -4.37 3.36
N ASP A 276 -9.83 -4.81 4.60
CA ASP A 276 -8.56 -4.73 5.33
C ASP A 276 -7.55 -5.75 4.78
N ILE A 277 -6.54 -5.29 4.03
CA ILE A 277 -5.57 -6.17 3.39
C ILE A 277 -4.74 -6.95 4.41
N TYR A 278 -4.41 -6.35 5.55
CA TYR A 278 -3.68 -7.07 6.59
C TYR A 278 -4.49 -8.28 7.07
N MET A 279 -5.80 -8.11 7.31
CA MET A 279 -6.67 -9.23 7.73
C MET A 279 -6.71 -10.37 6.71
N PHE A 280 -6.66 -10.04 5.41
CA PHE A 280 -6.72 -11.03 4.33
C PHE A 280 -5.36 -11.47 3.77
N ARG A 281 -4.23 -10.98 4.28
CA ARG A 281 -2.88 -11.26 3.75
C ARG A 281 -2.56 -12.75 3.57
N LYS A 282 -3.01 -13.60 4.49
CA LYS A 282 -2.81 -15.06 4.40
C LYS A 282 -3.61 -15.66 3.23
N TRP A 283 -4.86 -15.22 3.05
CA TRP A 283 -5.69 -15.64 1.93
C TRP A 283 -5.11 -15.14 0.59
N ILE A 284 -4.61 -13.90 0.54
CA ILE A 284 -3.97 -13.34 -0.64
C ILE A 284 -2.73 -14.15 -1.03
N ASN A 285 -1.80 -14.34 -0.09
CA ASN A 285 -0.56 -15.08 -0.33
C ASN A 285 -0.82 -16.54 -0.69
N GLY A 286 -1.77 -17.20 -0.02
CA GLY A 286 -2.20 -18.56 -0.36
C GLY A 286 -2.81 -18.65 -1.75
N GLY A 287 -3.65 -17.68 -2.13
CA GLY A 287 -4.23 -17.59 -3.48
C GLY A 287 -3.17 -17.46 -4.57
N ILE A 288 -2.19 -16.57 -4.36
CA ILE A 288 -1.05 -16.38 -5.26
C ILE A 288 -0.21 -17.67 -5.34
N TYR A 289 0.12 -18.28 -4.20
CA TYR A 289 0.91 -19.51 -4.15
C TYR A 289 0.23 -20.66 -4.90
N MET A 290 -1.06 -20.88 -4.66
CA MET A 290 -1.83 -21.94 -5.34
C MET A 290 -1.90 -21.72 -6.86
N HIS A 291 -2.03 -20.47 -7.32
CA HIS A 291 -2.09 -20.19 -8.75
C HIS A 291 -0.78 -20.54 -9.47
N PHE A 292 0.37 -20.18 -8.90
CA PHE A 292 1.67 -20.38 -9.56
C PHE A 292 2.32 -21.75 -9.26
N ASN A 293 2.05 -22.36 -8.10
CA ASN A 293 2.73 -23.59 -7.65
C ASN A 293 1.78 -24.79 -7.42
N GLY A 294 0.46 -24.57 -7.46
CA GLY A 294 -0.52 -25.58 -7.03
C GLY A 294 -0.51 -26.88 -7.85
N VAL A 295 -0.07 -26.84 -9.11
CA VAL A 295 0.04 -28.05 -9.96
C VAL A 295 1.17 -28.96 -9.49
N GLU A 296 2.27 -28.40 -8.98
CA GLU A 296 3.39 -29.18 -8.43
C GLU A 296 3.09 -29.67 -7.01
N ALA A 297 2.43 -28.87 -6.18
CA ALA A 297 2.07 -29.23 -4.80
C ALA A 297 1.04 -30.37 -4.70
N LEU A 298 0.13 -30.50 -5.69
CA LEU A 298 -0.80 -31.62 -5.76
C LEU A 298 -0.12 -32.91 -6.24
N ARG A 299 0.89 -32.79 -7.13
CA ARG A 299 1.66 -33.94 -7.63
C ARG A 299 2.53 -34.56 -6.54
N SER A 300 3.19 -33.75 -5.71
CA SER A 300 4.05 -34.27 -4.63
C SER A 300 3.26 -35.04 -3.56
N SER A 301 2.07 -34.56 -3.20
CA SER A 301 1.21 -35.20 -2.20
C SER A 301 0.59 -36.52 -2.71
N CYS A 302 0.23 -36.59 -4.00
CA CYS A 302 -0.32 -37.80 -4.59
C CYS A 302 0.76 -38.88 -4.81
N PHE A 303 1.98 -38.50 -5.20
CA PHE A 303 3.07 -39.45 -5.43
C PHE A 303 3.61 -40.08 -4.12
N GLN A 304 3.70 -39.31 -3.03
CA GLN A 304 4.13 -39.84 -1.73
C GLN A 304 3.17 -40.87 -1.13
N TRP A 305 1.86 -40.70 -1.34
CA TRP A 305 0.86 -41.66 -0.88
C TRP A 305 0.94 -42.99 -1.64
N HIS A 306 1.10 -42.96 -2.96
CA HIS A 306 1.21 -44.19 -3.75
C HIS A 306 2.50 -44.98 -3.44
N VAL A 307 3.63 -44.29 -3.24
CA VAL A 307 4.89 -44.95 -2.85
C VAL A 307 4.78 -45.57 -1.46
N SER A 308 4.16 -44.88 -0.50
CA SER A 308 4.01 -45.40 0.87
C SER A 308 3.09 -46.63 0.92
N VAL A 309 2.00 -46.63 0.14
CA VAL A 309 1.10 -47.78 0.02
C VAL A 309 1.78 -48.94 -0.69
N ALA A 310 2.56 -48.69 -1.75
CA ALA A 310 3.28 -49.73 -2.48
C ALA A 310 4.35 -50.41 -1.62
N ILE A 311 5.11 -49.65 -0.82
CA ILE A 311 6.09 -50.18 0.13
C ILE A 311 5.40 -51.00 1.23
N ALA A 312 4.29 -50.50 1.78
CA ALA A 312 3.53 -51.22 2.79
C ALA A 312 2.97 -52.55 2.25
N ILE A 313 2.44 -52.57 1.03
CA ILE A 313 1.96 -53.81 0.40
C ILE A 313 3.12 -54.79 0.18
N TYR A 314 4.25 -54.33 -0.36
CA TYR A 314 5.42 -55.17 -0.59
C TYR A 314 5.87 -55.85 0.71
N LEU A 315 6.05 -55.08 1.79
CA LEU A 315 6.49 -55.58 3.10
C LEU A 315 5.48 -56.54 3.79
N ILE A 316 4.20 -56.50 3.42
CA ILE A 316 3.18 -57.42 3.95
C ILE A 316 3.14 -58.72 3.13
N THR A 317 3.55 -58.67 1.86
CA THR A 317 3.44 -59.80 0.91
C THR A 317 4.73 -60.62 0.73
N SER A 318 5.85 -60.17 1.30
CA SER A 318 7.16 -60.83 1.28
C SER A 318 7.56 -61.31 2.67
#